data_AF-A0A9Y2KXM8-F1
#
_entry.id   AF-A0A9Y2KXM8-F1
#
_cell.length_a   1.000
_cell.length_b   1.000
_cell.length_c   1.000
_cell.angle_alpha   90.00
_cell.angle_beta   90.00
_cell.angle_gamma   90.00
#
_symmetry.space_group_name_H-M   'P 1'
#
loop_
_entity.id
_entity.type
_entity.pdbx_description
1 polymer ?
#
loop_
_entity_poly.entity_id
_entity_poly.type
_entity_poly.pdbx_seq_one_letter_code
_entity_poly.pdbx_strand_id
1 'polypeptide(L)'
;MRAELAARGVKITLLSEQLGYSRDYIGRMTKKGSNPGITDVMKVCKSAEISFVYVFTGKREDPTFDGVFNEMSKLTPEELTALKNHLKADPLVRGPIADTDKT
;
A
#
# COMPACT_ATOMS: atom_id res chain seq x y z
N MET A 1 -1.77 -1.41 -10.64
CA MET A 1 -2.61 -0.21 -10.38
C MET A 1 -3.63 0.08 -11.49
N ARG A 2 -3.25 0.35 -12.75
CA ARG A 2 -4.23 0.77 -13.79
C ARG A 2 -5.38 -0.21 -14.07
N ALA A 3 -5.11 -1.52 -14.05
CA ALA A 3 -6.15 -2.53 -14.19
C ALA A 3 -7.16 -2.49 -13.03
N GLU A 4 -6.69 -2.23 -11.81
CA GLU A 4 -7.54 -2.15 -10.61
C GLU A 4 -8.42 -0.90 -10.61
N LEU A 5 -7.86 0.23 -11.03
CA LEU A 5 -8.62 1.46 -11.25
C LEU A 5 -9.77 1.24 -12.24
N ALA A 6 -9.49 0.53 -13.34
CA ALA A 6 -10.50 0.19 -14.34
C ALA A 6 -11.56 -0.78 -13.78
N ALA A 7 -11.15 -1.80 -13.03
CA ALA A 7 -12.07 -2.76 -12.40
C ALA A 7 -13.03 -2.09 -11.41
N ARG A 8 -12.58 -1.03 -10.73
CA ARG A 8 -13.39 -0.23 -9.80
C ARG A 8 -14.13 0.94 -10.45
N GLY A 9 -14.01 1.10 -11.78
CA GLY A 9 -14.64 2.21 -12.51
C GLY A 9 -14.07 3.60 -12.15
N VAL A 10 -12.92 3.66 -11.49
CA VAL A 10 -12.29 4.91 -11.06
C VAL A 10 -11.63 5.60 -12.26
N LYS A 11 -12.11 6.80 -12.59
CA LYS A 11 -11.58 7.59 -13.71
C LYS A 11 -10.37 8.42 -13.26
N ILE A 12 -9.35 8.48 -14.12
CA ILE A 12 -8.16 9.32 -13.91
C ILE A 12 -8.53 10.80 -13.72
N THR A 13 -9.58 11.28 -14.40
CA THR A 13 -10.10 12.66 -14.22
C THR A 13 -10.55 12.91 -12.79
N LEU A 14 -11.27 11.96 -12.17
CA LEU A 14 -11.76 12.10 -10.81
C LEU A 14 -10.59 12.18 -9.81
N LEU A 15 -9.60 11.30 -9.96
CA LEU A 15 -8.40 11.31 -9.11
C LEU A 15 -7.58 12.59 -9.29
N SER A 16 -7.54 13.13 -10.52
CA SER A 16 -6.84 14.37 -10.84
C SER A 16 -7.46 15.56 -10.10
N GLU A 17 -8.79 15.65 -10.11
CA GLU A 17 -9.54 16.68 -9.40
C GLU A 17 -9.42 16.52 -7.87
N GLN A 18 -9.57 15.30 -7.35
CA GLN A 18 -9.51 15.04 -5.90
C GLN A 18 -8.14 15.29 -5.29
N LEU A 19 -7.06 14.96 -6.02
CA LEU A 19 -5.69 15.04 -5.50
C LEU A 19 -4.96 16.31 -5.91
N GLY A 20 -5.56 17.14 -6.77
CA GLY A 20 -4.91 18.35 -7.31
C GLY A 20 -3.73 18.07 -8.24
N TYR A 21 -3.66 16.86 -8.81
CA TYR A 21 -2.60 16.45 -9.73
C TYR A 21 -3.06 16.55 -11.18
N SER A 22 -2.14 16.70 -12.13
CA SER A 22 -2.50 16.63 -13.55
C SER A 22 -2.88 15.20 -13.97
N ARG A 23 -3.81 15.09 -14.92
CA ARG A 23 -4.22 13.80 -15.49
C ARG A 23 -3.05 13.01 -16.05
N ASP A 24 -2.09 13.70 -16.68
CA ASP A 24 -0.89 13.07 -17.25
C ASP A 24 0.04 12.52 -16.17
N TYR A 25 0.15 13.21 -15.04
CA TYR A 25 0.93 12.73 -13.90
C TYR A 25 0.34 11.44 -13.33
N ILE A 26 -0.97 11.41 -13.07
CA ILE A 26 -1.66 10.19 -12.63
C ILE A 26 -1.58 9.07 -13.67
N GLY A 27 -1.74 9.42 -14.96
CA GLY A 27 -1.61 8.47 -16.06
C GLY A 27 -0.22 7.81 -16.14
N ARG A 28 0.85 8.59 -15.91
CA ARG A 28 2.23 8.07 -15.83
C ARG A 28 2.44 7.20 -14.58
N MET A 29 1.95 7.65 -13.43
CA MET A 29 2.07 6.95 -12.16
C MET A 29 1.45 5.55 -12.19
N THR A 30 0.29 5.42 -12.84
CA THR A 30 -0.48 4.17 -12.87
C THR A 30 0.01 3.16 -13.91
N LYS A 31 0.94 3.54 -14.79
CA LYS A 31 1.49 2.71 -15.88
C LYS A 31 2.39 1.60 -15.32
N LYS A 32 2.47 0.46 -16.01
CA LYS A 32 3.44 -0.60 -15.65
C LYS A 32 4.87 -0.07 -15.81
N GLY A 33 5.73 -0.32 -14.81
CA GLY A 33 7.14 0.08 -14.84
C GLY A 33 7.41 1.54 -14.46
N SER A 34 6.40 2.29 -14.03
CA SER A 34 6.62 3.60 -13.40
C SER A 34 7.20 3.41 -11.99
N ASN A 35 8.01 4.37 -11.55
CA ASN A 35 8.54 4.43 -10.17
C ASN A 35 8.14 5.75 -9.48
N PRO A 36 6.84 5.94 -9.22
CA PRO A 36 6.35 7.11 -8.48
C PRO A 36 6.80 7.12 -7.02
N GLY A 37 6.81 8.31 -6.40
CA GLY A 37 7.07 8.45 -4.98
C GLY A 37 6.02 7.72 -4.14
N ILE A 38 6.45 7.06 -3.06
CA ILE A 38 5.59 6.18 -2.25
C ILE A 38 4.36 6.91 -1.68
N THR A 39 4.55 8.16 -1.26
CA THR A 39 3.50 9.03 -0.74
C THR A 39 2.41 9.28 -1.79
N ASP A 40 2.79 9.48 -3.04
CA ASP A 40 1.83 9.73 -4.12
C ASP A 40 1.05 8.46 -4.48
N VAL A 41 1.71 7.32 -4.46
CA VAL A 41 1.07 6.00 -4.62
C VAL A 41 0.03 5.78 -3.53
N MET A 42 0.38 6.03 -2.26
CA MET A 42 -0.55 5.90 -1.14
C MET A 42 -1.75 6.83 -1.27
N LYS A 43 -1.55 8.09 -1.68
CA LYS A 43 -2.65 9.05 -1.92
C LYS A 43 -3.61 8.55 -3.00
N VAL A 44 -3.09 8.08 -4.13
CA VAL A 44 -3.92 7.53 -5.22
C VAL A 44 -4.65 6.27 -4.77
N CYS A 45 -3.98 5.36 -4.06
CA CYS A 45 -4.59 4.15 -3.52
C CYS A 45 -5.74 4.49 -2.56
N LYS A 46 -5.51 5.41 -1.61
CA LYS A 46 -6.52 5.88 -0.66
C LYS A 46 -7.73 6.51 -1.37
N SER A 47 -7.48 7.40 -2.33
CA SER A 47 -8.55 8.09 -3.08
C SER A 47 -9.35 7.16 -4.00
N ALA A 48 -8.73 6.08 -4.46
CA ALA A 48 -9.37 5.04 -5.27
C ALA A 48 -9.94 3.88 -4.45
N GLU A 49 -9.83 3.95 -3.11
CA GLU A 49 -10.17 2.86 -2.18
C GLU A 49 -9.48 1.52 -2.50
N ILE A 50 -8.31 1.58 -3.13
CA ILE A 50 -7.50 0.41 -3.48
C ILE A 50 -6.51 0.12 -2.36
N SER A 51 -6.41 -1.13 -1.91
CA SER A 51 -5.30 -1.53 -1.03
C SER A 51 -3.95 -1.29 -1.70
N PHE A 52 -3.14 -0.49 -1.00
CA PHE A 52 -1.77 -0.24 -1.40
C PHE A 52 -0.95 -1.54 -1.39
N VAL A 53 -1.17 -2.45 -0.43
CA VAL A 53 -0.49 -3.76 -0.39
C VAL A 53 -0.81 -4.58 -1.63
N TYR A 54 -2.06 -4.59 -2.08
CA TYR A 54 -2.43 -5.29 -3.31
C TYR A 54 -1.68 -4.73 -4.53
N VAL A 55 -1.48 -3.41 -4.60
CA VAL A 55 -0.71 -2.78 -5.69
C VAL A 55 0.74 -3.28 -5.75
N PHE A 56 1.37 -3.54 -4.60
CA PHE A 56 2.78 -3.99 -4.54
C PHE A 56 2.94 -5.51 -4.60
N THR A 57 2.04 -6.25 -3.96
CA THR A 57 2.19 -7.70 -3.75
C THR A 57 1.36 -8.54 -4.72
N GLY A 58 0.34 -7.95 -5.36
CA GLY A 58 -0.64 -8.67 -6.17
C GLY A 58 -1.57 -9.60 -5.37
N LYS A 59 -1.42 -9.66 -4.05
CA LYS A 59 -2.26 -10.47 -3.16
C LYS A 59 -3.45 -9.64 -2.71
N ARG A 60 -4.66 -10.19 -2.81
CA ARG A 60 -5.90 -9.53 -2.39
C ARG A 60 -5.87 -9.23 -0.88
N GLU A 61 -6.56 -8.15 -0.53
CA GLU A 61 -6.66 -7.51 0.78
C GLU A 61 -6.57 -8.49 1.97
N ASP A 62 -5.55 -8.28 2.81
CA ASP A 62 -5.51 -8.78 4.18
C ASP A 62 -5.31 -7.54 5.08
N PRO A 63 -6.31 -7.18 5.91
CA PRO A 63 -6.25 -5.98 6.76
C PRO A 63 -5.00 -5.92 7.65
N THR A 64 -4.47 -7.09 8.02
CA THR A 64 -3.25 -7.21 8.81
C THR A 64 -2.05 -6.67 8.05
N PHE A 65 -1.96 -7.00 6.75
CA PHE A 65 -0.84 -6.56 5.92
C PHE A 65 -0.91 -5.07 5.61
N ASP A 66 -2.10 -4.50 5.40
CA ASP A 66 -2.27 -3.07 5.17
C ASP A 66 -1.78 -2.24 6.38
N GLY A 67 -2.11 -2.67 7.60
CA GLY A 67 -1.61 -2.05 8.83
C GLY A 67 -0.08 -2.11 8.95
N VAL A 68 0.50 -3.30 8.72
CA VAL A 68 1.96 -3.49 8.78
C VAL A 68 2.70 -2.66 7.73
N PHE A 69 2.20 -2.58 6.50
CA PHE A 69 2.81 -1.75 5.45
C PHE A 69 2.70 -0.26 5.74
N ASN A 70 1.57 0.19 6.30
CA ASN A 70 1.41 1.59 6.70
C ASN A 70 2.44 1.97 7.78
N GLU A 71 2.68 1.14 8.78
CA GLU A 71 3.70 1.41 9.79
C GLU A 71 5.12 1.34 9.21
N MET A 72 5.43 0.34 8.37
CA MET A 72 6.73 0.26 7.70
C MET A 72 7.02 1.48 6.80
N SER A 73 5.99 2.07 6.18
CA SER A 73 6.15 3.24 5.31
C SER A 73 6.62 4.51 6.03
N LYS A 74 6.50 4.55 7.37
CA LYS A 74 6.91 5.70 8.20
C LYS A 74 8.37 5.61 8.64
N LEU A 75 9.00 4.44 8.49
CA LEU A 75 10.36 4.20 8.96
C LEU A 75 11.39 4.82 8.01
N THR A 76 12.47 5.33 8.59
CA THR A 76 13.67 5.73 7.84
C THR A 76 14.38 4.51 7.23
N PRO A 77 15.25 4.70 6.21
CA PRO A 77 16.02 3.59 5.64
C PRO A 77 16.88 2.83 6.67
N GLU A 78 17.39 3.54 7.68
CA GLU A 78 18.20 2.97 8.77
C GLU A 78 17.34 2.08 9.68
N GLU A 79 16.18 2.58 10.10
CA GLU A 79 15.20 1.82 10.91
C GLU A 79 14.67 0.60 10.15
N LEU A 80 14.43 0.73 8.85
CA LEU A 80 14.00 -0.36 7.99
C LEU A 80 15.08 -1.45 7.88
N THR A 81 16.34 -1.05 7.84
CA THR A 81 17.49 -1.96 7.81
C THR A 81 17.66 -2.67 9.15
N ALA A 82 17.49 -1.95 10.27
CA ALA A 82 17.50 -2.53 11.60
C ALA A 82 16.36 -3.56 11.78
N LEU A 83 15.15 -3.22 11.37
CA LEU A 83 13.98 -4.12 11.40
C LEU A 83 14.24 -5.38 10.56
N LYS A 84 14.76 -5.22 9.34
CA LYS A 84 15.11 -6.34 8.46
C LYS A 84 16.14 -7.29 9.11
N ASN A 85 17.13 -6.74 9.79
CA ASN A 85 18.15 -7.55 10.46
C ASN A 85 17.56 -8.28 11.67
N HIS A 86 16.70 -7.62 12.45
CA HIS A 86 16.02 -8.23 13.59
C HIS A 86 15.11 -9.40 13.17
N LEU A 87 14.25 -9.21 12.16
CA LEU A 87 13.35 -10.26 11.65
C LEU A 87 14.08 -11.47 11.05
N LYS A 88 15.33 -11.29 10.61
CA LYS A 88 16.18 -12.39 10.13
C LYS A 88 16.88 -13.14 11.26
N ALA A 89 17.23 -12.44 12.33
CA ALA A 89 17.94 -13.01 13.47
C ALA A 89 16.98 -13.76 14.41
N ASP A 90 15.73 -13.30 14.52
CA ASP A 90 14.72 -13.90 15.39
C ASP A 90 13.40 -14.00 14.62
N PRO A 91 13.12 -15.15 13.96
CA PRO A 91 11.88 -15.33 13.24
C PRO A 91 10.72 -15.20 14.22
N LEU A 92 9.79 -14.28 13.96
CA LEU A 92 8.60 -14.10 14.78
C LEU A 92 7.84 -15.44 14.88
N VAL A 93 8.02 -16.14 15.99
CA VAL A 93 7.25 -17.34 16.30
C VAL A 93 5.84 -16.87 16.58
N ARG A 94 4.88 -17.29 15.74
CA ARG A 94 3.46 -17.03 15.98
C ARG A 94 3.06 -17.68 17.31
N GLY A 95 2.93 -16.87 18.36
CA GLY A 95 2.18 -17.26 19.54
C GLY A 95 0.69 -17.42 19.18
N PRO A 96 -0.05 -18.29 19.89
CA PRO A 96 -1.48 -18.49 19.63
C PRO A 96 -2.19 -17.14 19.76
N ILE A 97 -2.93 -16.77 18.71
CA ILE A 97 -3.85 -15.64 18.75
C ILE A 97 -4.91 -16.02 19.78
N ALA A 98 -4.87 -15.41 20.97
CA ALA A 98 -5.96 -15.55 21.91
C ALA A 98 -7.17 -14.86 21.29
N ASP A 99 -8.09 -15.65 20.74
CA ASP A 99 -9.47 -15.23 20.55
C ASP A 99 -10.01 -14.87 21.93
N THR A 100 -9.91 -13.59 22.31
CA THR A 100 -10.84 -13.02 23.28
C THR A 100 -12.16 -12.80 22.55
N ASP A 101 -12.82 -13.91 22.22
CA ASP A 101 -14.23 -13.93 21.92
C ASP A 101 -15.01 -13.98 23.24
N LYS A 102 -16.16 -13.33 23.18
CA LYS A 102 -16.98 -12.85 24.28
C LYS A 102 -17.45 -13.96 25.22
N THR A 103 -17.55 -13.63 26.51
CA THR A 103 -18.72 -14.01 27.31
C THR A 103 -18.99 -12.96 28.38
#